data_AF-A0A1T4ZHD9-F1
#
_entry.id   AF-A0A1T4ZHD9-F1
#
_cell.length_a   1.000
_cell.length_b   1.000
_cell.length_c   1.000
_cell.angle_alpha   90.00
_cell.angle_beta   90.00
_cell.angle_gamma   90.00
#
_symmetry.space_group_name_H-M   'P 1'
#
loop_
_entity.id
_entity.type
_entity.pdbx_description
1 polymer ?
#
loop_
_entity_poly.entity_id
_entity_poly.type
_entity_poly.pdbx_seq_one_letter_code
_entity_poly.pdbx_strand_id
1 'polypeptide(L)'
;MEVLNSPKLDDNNRCRLAEKLREIDPGNQNAIDSLVLLLHSSHISNYIHWRVVVNFEKFGFGNQKAVDTLMELLNFPHLDDDTRRRVAESLGKIDPGNQKARDTLMELLNFPHLDNQTRRRVAESLGKIDPGNQKAIDTLMELLNSSKLDEYDRCKLAKILREIDPGNQNAIDTLVQCLSSPDIFDYFDYETHEEITESLKKIQKDKQFAVIKTLKANFNKSQEIDDYCYELIWHYAQNLTYPDFYQSWHQDTLTNTATENLNIANLPQVLAEAINNQPELCSKVKLICIDTHQFIDPENPAPEIYDLMLNQKCPEWQNGYPETMQKLKLYWNSLHRNSKNPLFFICYDSTALTATPTGFSLPFLTALSKFDGAICVVSEKVDIPLQTFSPSQPNLIADIVGWMMERMLEE
;
A
#
# COMPACT_ATOMS: atom_id res chain seq x y z
N MET A 1 18.23 -52.32 -13.85
CA MET A 1 17.14 -52.51 -14.83
C MET A 1 16.24 -53.70 -14.50
N GLU A 2 16.78 -54.90 -14.20
CA GLU A 2 15.96 -56.13 -14.07
C GLU A 2 14.82 -56.08 -13.06
N VAL A 3 14.98 -55.38 -11.92
CA VAL A 3 13.94 -55.37 -10.88
C VAL A 3 12.74 -54.49 -11.26
N LEU A 4 12.98 -53.31 -11.87
CA LEU A 4 11.92 -52.37 -12.24
C LEU A 4 11.01 -52.91 -13.36
N ASN A 5 11.60 -53.65 -14.31
CA ASN A 5 10.88 -54.26 -15.43
C ASN A 5 10.49 -55.72 -15.14
N SER A 6 10.56 -56.16 -13.89
CA SER A 6 10.18 -57.51 -13.52
C SER A 6 8.68 -57.73 -13.74
N PRO A 7 8.26 -58.78 -14.47
CA PRO A 7 6.84 -59.10 -14.68
C PRO A 7 6.16 -59.56 -13.38
N LYS A 8 6.91 -59.83 -12.30
CA LYS A 8 6.38 -60.16 -10.98
C LYS A 8 6.02 -58.93 -10.14
N LEU A 9 6.39 -57.73 -10.60
CA LEU A 9 6.13 -56.48 -9.89
C LEU A 9 4.83 -55.87 -10.42
N ASP A 10 3.84 -55.68 -9.54
CA ASP A 10 2.64 -54.91 -9.90
C ASP A 10 2.96 -53.43 -10.12
N ASP A 11 2.04 -52.71 -10.78
CA ASP A 11 2.24 -51.31 -11.18
C ASP A 11 2.45 -50.38 -9.97
N ASN A 12 1.84 -50.67 -8.82
CA ASN A 12 2.00 -49.88 -7.61
C ASN A 12 3.39 -50.05 -6.99
N ASN A 13 3.87 -51.28 -6.90
CA ASN A 13 5.20 -51.62 -6.42
C ASN A 13 6.28 -51.12 -7.38
N ARG A 14 6.02 -51.14 -8.69
CA ARG A 14 6.88 -50.52 -9.70
C ARG A 14 7.00 -49.01 -9.50
N CYS A 15 5.87 -48.33 -9.30
CA CYS A 15 5.85 -46.89 -9.00
C CYS A 15 6.64 -46.56 -7.72
N ARG A 16 6.45 -47.34 -6.64
CA ARG A 16 7.18 -47.15 -5.37
C ARG A 16 8.69 -47.34 -5.52
N LEU A 17 9.09 -48.36 -6.27
CA LEU A 17 10.50 -48.64 -6.48
C LEU A 17 11.15 -47.53 -7.31
N ALA A 18 10.49 -47.08 -8.37
CA ALA A 18 10.97 -45.97 -9.18
C ALA A 18 11.06 -44.67 -8.36
N GLU A 19 10.07 -44.37 -7.52
CA GLU A 19 10.10 -43.22 -6.61
C GLU A 19 11.31 -43.25 -5.67
N LYS A 20 11.53 -44.37 -4.98
CA LYS A 20 12.68 -44.53 -4.07
C LYS A 20 14.01 -44.39 -4.79
N LEU A 21 14.10 -44.90 -6.02
CA LEU A 21 15.31 -44.74 -6.83
C LEU A 21 15.55 -43.28 -7.21
N ARG A 22 14.49 -42.51 -7.46
CA ARG A 22 14.59 -41.06 -7.73
C ARG A 22 14.84 -40.22 -6.48
N GLU A 23 14.48 -40.70 -5.29
CA GLU A 23 14.90 -40.07 -4.03
C GLU A 23 16.41 -40.19 -3.80
N ILE A 24 17.02 -41.29 -4.24
CA ILE A 24 18.47 -41.52 -4.14
C ILE A 24 19.23 -40.80 -5.26
N ASP A 25 18.71 -40.89 -6.48
CA ASP A 25 19.27 -40.27 -7.68
C ASP A 25 18.14 -39.68 -8.54
N PRO A 26 17.85 -38.37 -8.41
CA PRO A 26 16.77 -37.71 -9.15
C PRO A 26 16.88 -37.86 -10.68
N GLY A 27 18.11 -38.02 -11.19
CA GLY A 27 18.43 -38.19 -12.60
C GLY A 27 18.41 -39.66 -13.07
N ASN A 28 17.99 -40.60 -12.24
CA ASN A 28 18.01 -42.02 -12.59
C ASN A 28 17.10 -42.33 -13.80
N GLN A 29 17.72 -42.48 -14.96
CA GLN A 29 17.02 -42.68 -16.23
C GLN A 29 16.16 -43.94 -16.22
N ASN A 30 16.59 -45.03 -15.55
CA ASN A 30 15.81 -46.26 -15.48
C ASN A 30 14.52 -46.08 -14.70
N ALA A 31 14.57 -45.29 -13.62
CA ALA A 31 13.39 -44.99 -12.82
C ALA A 31 12.42 -44.09 -13.58
N ILE A 32 12.93 -43.09 -14.29
CA ILE A 32 12.13 -42.24 -15.20
C ILE A 32 11.47 -43.11 -16.27
N ASP A 33 12.23 -43.93 -16.98
CA ASP A 33 11.73 -44.82 -18.04
C ASP A 33 10.63 -45.76 -17.53
N SER A 34 10.79 -46.27 -16.30
CA SER A 34 9.80 -47.14 -15.67
C SER A 34 8.51 -46.39 -15.34
N LEU A 35 8.58 -45.13 -14.90
CA LEU A 35 7.40 -44.29 -14.64
C LEU A 35 6.69 -43.93 -15.96
N VAL A 36 7.44 -43.63 -17.02
CA VAL A 36 6.87 -43.41 -18.36
C VAL A 36 6.14 -44.67 -18.86
N LEU A 37 6.75 -45.85 -18.70
CA LEU A 37 6.10 -47.12 -19.08
C LEU A 37 4.81 -47.37 -18.30
N LEU A 38 4.74 -46.99 -17.02
CA LEU A 38 3.53 -47.15 -16.21
C LEU A 38 2.35 -46.35 -16.78
N LEU A 39 2.58 -45.13 -17.26
CA LEU A 39 1.53 -44.28 -17.87
C LEU A 39 0.90 -44.90 -19.13
N HIS A 40 1.63 -45.78 -19.80
CA HIS A 40 1.16 -46.48 -21.01
C HIS A 40 0.47 -47.82 -20.71
N SER A 41 0.32 -48.20 -19.44
CA SER A 41 -0.35 -49.43 -19.03
C SER A 41 -1.87 -49.32 -19.24
N SER A 42 -2.48 -50.32 -19.87
CA SER A 42 -3.90 -50.31 -20.26
C SER A 42 -4.90 -50.33 -19.10
N HIS A 43 -4.44 -50.50 -17.85
CA HIS A 43 -5.26 -50.58 -16.63
C HIS A 43 -4.70 -49.76 -15.45
N ILE A 44 -4.06 -48.64 -15.74
CA ILE A 44 -3.51 -47.79 -14.67
C ILE A 44 -4.62 -47.04 -13.93
N SER A 45 -4.56 -47.04 -12.60
CA SER A 45 -5.50 -46.29 -11.76
C SER A 45 -5.13 -44.81 -11.70
N ASN A 46 -6.13 -43.94 -11.46
CA ASN A 46 -5.92 -42.50 -11.22
C ASN A 46 -4.90 -42.24 -10.10
N TYR A 47 -4.81 -43.15 -9.12
CA TYR A 47 -3.81 -43.07 -8.05
C TYR A 47 -2.38 -43.19 -8.57
N ILE A 48 -2.11 -44.06 -9.54
CA ILE A 48 -0.76 -44.19 -10.11
C ILE A 48 -0.46 -43.00 -11.05
N HIS A 49 -1.44 -42.51 -11.82
CA HIS A 49 -1.28 -41.25 -12.56
C HIS A 49 -0.86 -40.11 -11.65
N TRP A 50 -1.58 -39.92 -10.54
CA TRP A 50 -1.28 -38.91 -9.54
C TRP A 50 0.15 -39.06 -8.98
N ARG A 51 0.58 -40.28 -8.65
CA ARG A 51 1.92 -40.53 -8.12
C ARG A 51 3.03 -40.24 -9.12
N VAL A 52 2.83 -40.62 -10.39
CA VAL A 52 3.80 -40.33 -11.45
C VAL A 52 3.95 -38.82 -11.64
N VAL A 53 2.84 -38.08 -11.66
CA VAL A 53 2.83 -36.62 -11.77
C VAL A 53 3.56 -35.95 -10.60
N VAL A 54 3.23 -36.33 -9.36
CA VAL A 54 3.91 -35.81 -8.15
C VAL A 54 5.41 -36.13 -8.17
N ASN A 55 5.78 -37.31 -8.65
CA ASN A 55 7.18 -37.69 -8.74
C ASN A 55 7.93 -36.88 -9.82
N PHE A 56 7.29 -36.59 -10.96
CA PHE A 56 7.85 -35.67 -11.96
C PHE A 56 7.93 -34.24 -11.44
N GLU A 57 6.93 -33.73 -10.74
CA GLU A 57 7.01 -32.40 -10.11
C GLU A 57 8.22 -32.27 -9.19
N LYS A 58 8.48 -33.28 -8.35
CA LYS A 58 9.55 -33.24 -7.35
C LYS A 58 10.96 -33.34 -7.93
N PHE A 59 11.14 -34.07 -9.03
CA PHE A 59 12.47 -34.47 -9.52
C PHE A 59 12.68 -34.22 -11.02
N GLY A 60 11.68 -33.72 -11.74
CA GLY A 60 11.66 -33.59 -13.19
C GLY A 60 12.17 -32.26 -13.73
N PHE A 61 12.57 -31.32 -12.86
CA PHE A 61 13.09 -30.01 -13.30
C PHE A 61 14.27 -30.17 -14.24
N GLY A 62 14.18 -29.58 -15.44
CA GLY A 62 15.20 -29.70 -16.49
C GLY A 62 15.32 -31.07 -17.16
N ASN A 63 14.38 -32.00 -16.91
CA ASN A 63 14.37 -33.31 -17.56
C ASN A 63 13.40 -33.35 -18.74
N GLN A 64 13.94 -33.33 -19.96
CA GLN A 64 13.12 -33.33 -21.19
C GLN A 64 12.15 -34.50 -21.26
N LYS A 65 12.55 -35.69 -20.82
CA LYS A 65 11.67 -36.86 -20.85
C LYS A 65 10.48 -36.71 -19.91
N ALA A 66 10.67 -36.10 -18.74
CA ALA A 66 9.57 -35.78 -17.83
C ALA A 66 8.62 -34.74 -18.44
N VAL A 67 9.17 -33.71 -19.09
CA VAL A 67 8.40 -32.67 -19.81
C VAL A 67 7.56 -33.31 -20.93
N ASP A 68 8.18 -34.10 -21.81
CA ASP A 68 7.51 -34.81 -22.91
C ASP A 68 6.40 -35.72 -22.41
N THR A 69 6.66 -36.42 -21.30
CA THR A 69 5.68 -37.33 -20.69
C THR A 69 4.47 -36.59 -20.11
N LEU A 70 4.67 -35.46 -19.42
CA LEU A 70 3.55 -34.66 -18.91
C LEU A 70 2.76 -34.03 -20.07
N MET A 71 3.43 -33.58 -21.14
CA MET A 71 2.76 -33.08 -22.35
C MET A 71 1.93 -34.17 -23.03
N GLU A 72 2.46 -35.40 -23.11
CA GLU A 72 1.71 -36.54 -23.61
C GLU A 72 0.48 -36.81 -22.74
N LEU A 73 0.66 -36.83 -21.41
CA LEU A 73 -0.42 -37.05 -20.45
C LEU A 73 -1.55 -36.03 -20.63
N LEU A 74 -1.26 -34.74 -20.87
CA LEU A 74 -2.29 -33.72 -21.14
C LEU A 74 -3.18 -34.04 -22.36
N ASN A 75 -2.67 -34.82 -23.32
CA ASN A 75 -3.41 -35.23 -24.52
C ASN A 75 -4.22 -36.52 -24.31
N PHE A 76 -4.11 -37.19 -23.15
CA PHE A 76 -4.90 -38.40 -22.90
C PHE A 76 -6.40 -38.09 -22.88
N PRO A 77 -7.22 -38.86 -23.62
CA PRO A 77 -8.66 -38.73 -23.58
C PRO A 77 -9.17 -39.15 -22.19
N HIS A 78 -10.16 -38.42 -21.67
CA HIS A 78 -10.86 -38.73 -20.41
C HIS A 78 -10.08 -38.53 -19.09
N LEU A 79 -9.01 -37.74 -19.08
CA LEU A 79 -8.49 -37.22 -17.80
C LEU A 79 -9.52 -36.31 -17.12
N ASP A 80 -9.77 -36.56 -15.83
CA ASP A 80 -10.57 -35.69 -14.99
C ASP A 80 -9.88 -34.33 -14.77
N ASP A 81 -10.68 -33.32 -14.41
CA ASP A 81 -10.21 -31.93 -14.35
C ASP A 81 -9.15 -31.69 -13.26
N ASP A 82 -9.21 -32.38 -12.10
CA ASP A 82 -8.16 -32.24 -11.07
C ASP A 82 -6.85 -32.88 -11.52
N THR A 83 -6.91 -34.06 -12.14
CA THR A 83 -5.70 -34.68 -12.71
C THR A 83 -5.13 -33.80 -13.83
N ARG A 84 -5.96 -33.31 -14.76
CA ARG A 84 -5.52 -32.42 -15.84
C ARG A 84 -4.87 -31.14 -15.30
N ARG A 85 -5.48 -30.50 -14.29
CA ARG A 85 -4.93 -29.34 -13.59
C ARG A 85 -3.56 -29.66 -12.97
N ARG A 86 -3.43 -30.77 -12.25
CA ARG A 86 -2.17 -31.18 -11.62
C ARG A 86 -1.07 -31.41 -12.65
N VAL A 87 -1.37 -32.10 -13.74
CA VAL A 87 -0.39 -32.34 -14.81
C VAL A 87 0.10 -31.01 -15.39
N ALA A 88 -0.80 -30.07 -15.67
CA ALA A 88 -0.44 -28.75 -16.17
C ALA A 88 0.36 -27.93 -15.15
N GLU A 89 -0.02 -27.95 -13.86
CA GLU A 89 0.72 -27.31 -12.79
C GLU A 89 2.15 -27.87 -12.67
N SER A 90 2.29 -29.20 -12.59
CA SER A 90 3.59 -29.86 -12.50
C SER A 90 4.44 -29.57 -13.74
N LEU A 91 3.84 -29.56 -14.94
CA LEU A 91 4.53 -29.20 -16.18
C LEU A 91 5.07 -27.77 -16.12
N GLY A 92 4.27 -26.79 -15.70
CA GLY A 92 4.71 -25.40 -15.55
C GLY A 92 5.77 -25.19 -14.45
N LYS A 93 5.82 -26.08 -13.44
CA LYS A 93 6.88 -26.07 -12.40
C LYS A 93 8.21 -26.63 -12.91
N ILE A 94 8.18 -27.75 -13.66
CA ILE A 94 9.40 -28.41 -14.14
C ILE A 94 9.97 -27.78 -15.42
N ASP A 95 9.11 -27.08 -16.17
CA ASP A 95 9.44 -26.34 -17.39
C ASP A 95 8.82 -24.92 -17.30
N PRO A 96 9.43 -24.00 -16.53
CA PRO A 96 8.93 -22.64 -16.37
C PRO A 96 8.78 -21.92 -17.71
N GLY A 97 7.58 -21.41 -17.98
CA GLY A 97 7.25 -20.77 -19.26
C GLY A 97 6.66 -21.72 -20.31
N ASN A 98 6.38 -22.99 -19.98
CA ASN A 98 5.72 -23.92 -20.88
C ASN A 98 4.32 -23.42 -21.29
N GLN A 99 4.16 -23.10 -22.58
CA GLN A 99 2.90 -22.57 -23.12
C GLN A 99 1.75 -23.57 -23.03
N LYS A 100 2.02 -24.87 -23.23
CA LYS A 100 0.98 -25.91 -23.18
C LYS A 100 0.38 -26.04 -21.78
N ALA A 101 1.20 -25.92 -20.74
CA ALA A 101 0.74 -25.87 -19.36
C ALA A 101 -0.22 -24.68 -19.12
N ARG A 102 0.17 -23.49 -19.58
CA ARG A 102 -0.64 -22.26 -19.47
C ARG A 102 -1.96 -22.38 -20.21
N ASP A 103 -1.91 -22.79 -21.48
CA ASP A 103 -3.09 -22.95 -22.33
C ASP A 103 -4.08 -23.95 -21.71
N THR A 104 -3.57 -25.07 -21.19
CA THR A 104 -4.42 -26.09 -20.54
C THR A 104 -5.14 -25.54 -19.31
N LEU A 105 -4.44 -24.78 -18.45
CA LEU A 105 -5.08 -24.17 -17.28
C LEU A 105 -6.08 -23.07 -17.67
N MET A 106 -5.80 -22.30 -18.73
CA MET A 106 -6.74 -21.32 -19.28
C MET A 106 -8.00 -21.99 -19.87
N GLU A 107 -7.84 -23.09 -20.61
CA GLU A 107 -8.95 -23.90 -21.12
C GLU A 107 -9.80 -24.45 -19.98
N LEU A 108 -9.17 -25.00 -18.93
CA LEU A 108 -9.87 -25.44 -17.72
C LEU A 108 -10.70 -24.30 -17.13
N LEU A 109 -10.15 -23.10 -16.93
CA LEU A 109 -10.92 -21.96 -16.41
C LEU A 109 -12.12 -21.54 -17.27
N ASN A 110 -12.13 -21.91 -18.56
CA ASN A 110 -13.24 -21.61 -19.46
C ASN A 110 -14.32 -22.69 -19.47
N PHE A 111 -14.13 -23.82 -18.77
CA PHE A 111 -15.16 -24.85 -18.71
C PHE A 111 -16.40 -24.36 -17.95
N PRO A 112 -17.59 -24.46 -18.57
CA PRO A 112 -18.83 -24.07 -17.91
C PRO A 112 -19.10 -25.03 -16.75
N HIS A 113 -19.55 -24.48 -15.61
CA HIS A 113 -19.97 -25.23 -14.41
C HIS A 113 -18.88 -25.88 -13.55
N LEU A 114 -17.62 -25.46 -13.67
CA LEU A 114 -16.62 -25.76 -12.64
C LEU A 114 -17.08 -25.24 -11.27
N ASP A 115 -17.00 -26.10 -10.26
CA ASP A 115 -17.25 -25.72 -8.89
C ASP A 115 -16.18 -24.73 -8.39
N ASN A 116 -16.50 -23.96 -7.36
CA ASN A 116 -15.63 -22.89 -6.88
C ASN A 116 -14.29 -23.42 -6.35
N GLN A 117 -14.24 -24.64 -5.81
CA GLN A 117 -13.03 -25.21 -5.25
C GLN A 117 -12.07 -25.66 -6.36
N THR A 118 -12.59 -26.29 -7.41
CA THR A 118 -11.80 -26.60 -8.61
C THR A 118 -11.36 -25.33 -9.31
N ARG A 119 -12.26 -24.35 -9.50
CA ARG A 119 -11.95 -23.05 -10.11
C ARG A 119 -10.83 -22.32 -9.36
N ARG A 120 -10.89 -22.28 -8.02
CA ARG A 120 -9.83 -21.71 -7.16
C ARG A 120 -8.49 -22.37 -7.44
N ARG A 121 -8.44 -23.71 -7.41
CA ARG A 121 -7.20 -24.47 -7.61
C ARG A 121 -6.60 -24.24 -8.99
N VAL A 122 -7.43 -24.19 -10.04
CA VAL A 122 -6.94 -23.95 -11.41
C VAL A 122 -6.37 -22.53 -11.52
N ALA A 123 -7.06 -21.52 -10.98
CA ALA A 123 -6.58 -20.14 -10.99
C ALA A 123 -5.29 -19.95 -10.18
N GLU A 124 -5.19 -20.60 -9.02
CA GLU A 124 -3.98 -20.64 -8.20
C GLU A 124 -2.80 -21.27 -8.97
N SER A 125 -3.02 -22.46 -9.56
CA SER A 125 -2.00 -23.12 -10.39
C SER A 125 -1.54 -22.23 -11.55
N LEU A 126 -2.49 -21.56 -12.23
CA LEU A 126 -2.18 -20.67 -13.35
C LEU A 126 -1.35 -19.47 -12.90
N GLY A 127 -1.76 -18.79 -11.82
CA GLY A 127 -1.01 -17.65 -11.29
C GLY A 127 0.37 -18.03 -10.76
N LYS A 128 0.58 -19.25 -10.27
CA LYS A 128 1.90 -19.75 -9.85
C LYS A 128 2.86 -19.97 -11.02
N ILE A 129 2.37 -20.49 -12.15
CA ILE A 129 3.21 -20.75 -13.34
C ILE A 129 3.29 -19.55 -14.31
N ASP A 130 2.38 -18.59 -14.15
CA ASP A 130 2.29 -17.36 -14.92
C ASP A 130 1.89 -16.18 -13.99
N PRO A 131 2.81 -15.70 -13.13
CA PRO A 131 2.55 -14.56 -12.26
C PRO A 131 2.08 -13.34 -13.04
N GLY A 132 1.04 -12.67 -12.56
CA GLY A 132 0.40 -11.56 -13.28
C GLY A 132 -0.60 -11.97 -14.36
N ASN A 133 -0.93 -13.26 -14.51
CA ASN A 133 -1.96 -13.69 -15.47
C ASN A 133 -3.34 -13.12 -15.12
N GLN A 134 -3.86 -12.23 -15.97
CA GLN A 134 -5.10 -11.50 -15.71
C GLN A 134 -6.31 -12.44 -15.53
N LYS A 135 -6.39 -13.54 -16.27
CA LYS A 135 -7.51 -14.49 -16.15
C LYS A 135 -7.51 -15.19 -14.79
N ALA A 136 -6.33 -15.56 -14.28
CA ALA A 136 -6.19 -16.10 -12.93
C ALA A 136 -6.60 -15.05 -11.89
N ILE A 137 -6.08 -13.82 -12.01
CA ILE A 137 -6.39 -12.69 -11.11
C ILE A 137 -7.90 -12.41 -11.08
N ASP A 138 -8.53 -12.25 -12.23
CA ASP A 138 -9.97 -11.98 -12.36
C ASP A 138 -10.81 -13.10 -11.73
N THR A 139 -10.38 -14.35 -11.91
CA THR A 139 -11.07 -15.51 -11.34
C THR A 139 -10.97 -15.54 -9.82
N LEU A 140 -9.77 -15.29 -9.27
CA LEU A 140 -9.57 -15.22 -7.82
C LEU A 140 -10.32 -14.02 -7.22
N MET A 141 -10.37 -12.90 -7.92
CA MET A 141 -11.16 -11.72 -7.57
C MET A 141 -12.67 -11.98 -7.54
N GLU A 142 -13.20 -12.70 -8.54
CA GLU A 142 -14.61 -13.12 -8.57
C GLU A 142 -14.92 -14.02 -7.36
N LEU A 143 -14.05 -14.98 -7.07
CA LEU A 143 -14.18 -15.88 -5.93
C LEU A 143 -14.08 -15.14 -4.58
N LEU A 144 -13.20 -14.14 -4.47
CA LEU A 144 -13.00 -13.33 -3.27
C LEU A 144 -14.26 -12.53 -2.92
N ASN A 145 -14.94 -12.02 -3.94
CA ASN A 145 -16.18 -11.25 -3.82
C ASN A 145 -17.43 -12.14 -3.69
N SER A 146 -17.28 -13.46 -3.71
CA SER A 146 -18.40 -14.39 -3.56
C SER A 146 -18.94 -14.39 -2.13
N SER A 147 -20.24 -14.13 -1.98
CA SER A 147 -20.93 -14.19 -0.68
C SER A 147 -20.99 -15.61 -0.09
N LYS A 148 -20.57 -16.64 -0.83
CA LYS A 148 -20.55 -18.04 -0.40
C LYS A 148 -19.25 -18.43 0.30
N LEU A 149 -18.21 -17.61 0.23
CA LEU A 149 -16.94 -17.87 0.91
C LEU A 149 -17.06 -17.47 2.38
N ASP A 150 -16.70 -18.39 3.28
CA ASP A 150 -16.44 -18.04 4.67
C ASP A 150 -15.17 -17.18 4.79
N GLU A 151 -14.97 -16.58 5.97
CA GLU A 151 -13.88 -15.64 6.19
C GLU A 151 -12.51 -16.30 6.11
N TYR A 152 -12.38 -17.55 6.58
CA TYR A 152 -11.13 -18.30 6.54
C TYR A 152 -10.68 -18.60 5.11
N ASP A 153 -11.58 -19.11 4.26
CA ASP A 153 -11.32 -19.32 2.84
C ASP A 153 -11.05 -17.99 2.12
N ARG A 154 -11.67 -16.88 2.56
CA ARG A 154 -11.45 -15.54 1.99
C ARG A 154 -10.03 -15.05 2.27
N CYS A 155 -9.54 -15.24 3.49
CA CYS A 155 -8.16 -14.90 3.86
C CYS A 155 -7.14 -15.74 3.09
N LYS A 156 -7.36 -17.06 2.94
CA LYS A 156 -6.51 -17.92 2.12
C LYS A 156 -6.47 -17.47 0.66
N LEU A 157 -7.63 -17.13 0.11
CA LEU A 157 -7.74 -16.67 -1.26
C LEU A 157 -7.05 -15.32 -1.46
N ALA A 158 -7.17 -14.41 -0.50
CA ALA A 158 -6.44 -13.14 -0.51
C ALA A 158 -4.92 -13.36 -0.46
N LYS A 159 -4.42 -14.29 0.35
CA LYS A 159 -3.00 -14.67 0.38
C LYS A 159 -2.52 -15.17 -0.99
N ILE A 160 -3.26 -16.10 -1.60
CA ILE A 160 -2.93 -16.60 -2.95
C ILE A 160 -2.92 -15.45 -3.96
N LEU A 161 -3.92 -14.56 -3.91
CA LEU A 161 -4.00 -13.41 -4.81
C LEU A 161 -2.84 -12.43 -4.58
N ARG A 162 -2.37 -12.25 -3.34
CA ARG A 162 -1.17 -11.45 -3.03
C ARG A 162 0.11 -12.04 -3.63
N GLU A 163 0.25 -13.35 -3.62
CA GLU A 163 1.41 -14.04 -4.19
C GLU A 163 1.46 -13.85 -5.72
N ILE A 164 0.30 -13.86 -6.38
CA ILE A 164 0.17 -13.76 -7.85
C ILE A 164 0.17 -12.31 -8.34
N ASP A 165 -0.45 -11.40 -7.58
CA ASP A 165 -0.54 -9.97 -7.85
C ASP A 165 -0.20 -9.17 -6.58
N PRO A 166 1.10 -8.90 -6.34
CA PRO A 166 1.58 -8.12 -5.20
C PRO A 166 1.12 -6.65 -5.18
N GLY A 167 0.39 -6.17 -6.18
CA GLY A 167 -0.24 -4.84 -6.18
C GLY A 167 -1.74 -4.84 -5.87
N ASN A 168 -2.36 -6.02 -5.70
CA ASN A 168 -3.82 -6.13 -5.64
C ASN A 168 -4.41 -5.49 -4.38
N GLN A 169 -5.17 -4.41 -4.55
CA GLN A 169 -5.76 -3.67 -3.41
C GLN A 169 -6.78 -4.51 -2.64
N ASN A 170 -7.64 -5.26 -3.32
CA ASN A 170 -8.68 -6.05 -2.65
C ASN A 170 -8.07 -7.17 -1.80
N ALA A 171 -6.99 -7.78 -2.30
CA ALA A 171 -6.23 -8.76 -1.52
C ALA A 171 -5.59 -8.13 -0.28
N ILE A 172 -4.98 -6.94 -0.42
CA ILE A 172 -4.40 -6.19 0.70
C ILE A 172 -5.49 -5.87 1.73
N ASP A 173 -6.59 -5.27 1.30
CA ASP A 173 -7.69 -4.86 2.19
C ASP A 173 -8.29 -6.06 2.94
N THR A 174 -8.47 -7.19 2.22
CA THR A 174 -8.95 -8.43 2.84
C THR A 174 -7.98 -8.95 3.88
N LEU A 175 -6.67 -8.99 3.59
CA LEU A 175 -5.68 -9.48 4.56
C LEU A 175 -5.57 -8.59 5.80
N VAL A 176 -5.73 -7.27 5.65
CA VAL A 176 -5.80 -6.35 6.80
C VAL A 176 -7.04 -6.65 7.64
N GLN A 177 -8.19 -6.94 7.02
CA GLN A 177 -9.38 -7.38 7.75
C GLN A 177 -9.16 -8.72 8.46
N CYS A 178 -8.44 -9.66 7.84
CA CYS A 178 -8.10 -10.95 8.45
C CYS A 178 -7.30 -10.77 9.74
N LEU A 179 -6.27 -9.91 9.75
CA LEU A 179 -5.49 -9.61 10.95
C LEU A 179 -6.29 -8.88 12.04
N SER A 180 -7.35 -8.18 11.65
CA SER A 180 -8.17 -7.36 12.57
C SER A 180 -9.42 -8.06 13.07
N SER A 181 -9.74 -9.26 12.60
CA SER A 181 -10.96 -9.99 12.98
C SER A 181 -10.66 -10.95 14.14
N PRO A 182 -11.25 -10.74 15.33
CA PRO A 182 -11.06 -11.63 16.47
C PRO A 182 -11.55 -13.05 16.18
N ASP A 183 -12.63 -13.18 15.38
CA ASP A 183 -13.24 -14.47 15.04
C ASP A 183 -12.37 -15.34 14.14
N ILE A 184 -11.42 -14.73 13.42
CA ILE A 184 -10.53 -15.41 12.47
C ILE A 184 -9.21 -15.83 13.14
N PHE A 185 -8.81 -15.11 14.19
CA PHE A 185 -7.54 -15.32 14.88
C PHE A 185 -7.34 -16.76 15.35
N ASP A 186 -8.37 -17.37 15.94
CA ASP A 186 -8.30 -18.74 16.46
C ASP A 186 -8.17 -19.82 15.35
N TYR A 187 -8.44 -19.48 14.08
CA TYR A 187 -8.37 -20.42 12.97
C TYR A 187 -7.00 -20.47 12.27
N PHE A 188 -6.19 -19.45 12.44
CA PHE A 188 -4.85 -19.38 11.84
C PHE A 188 -3.79 -19.69 12.88
N ASP A 189 -2.79 -20.47 12.48
CA ASP A 189 -1.59 -20.65 13.29
C ASP A 189 -0.77 -19.35 13.34
N TYR A 190 0.18 -19.33 14.28
CA TYR A 190 1.14 -18.23 14.42
C TYR A 190 1.87 -17.95 13.10
N GLU A 191 2.28 -19.00 12.38
CA GLU A 191 3.03 -18.90 11.12
C GLU A 191 2.22 -18.17 10.04
N THR A 192 0.93 -18.46 9.91
CA THR A 192 0.08 -17.80 8.90
C THR A 192 -0.09 -16.30 9.20
N HIS A 193 -0.26 -15.91 10.46
CA HIS A 193 -0.35 -14.50 10.83
C HIS A 193 0.95 -13.75 10.58
N GLU A 194 2.09 -14.38 10.92
CA GLU A 194 3.42 -13.83 10.67
C GLU A 194 3.64 -13.61 9.16
N GLU A 195 3.29 -14.59 8.32
CA GLU A 195 3.38 -14.48 6.86
C GLU A 195 2.53 -13.34 6.29
N ILE A 196 1.28 -13.19 6.76
CA ILE A 196 0.39 -12.10 6.33
C ILE A 196 1.00 -10.75 6.74
N THR A 197 1.45 -10.64 7.98
CA THR A 197 2.04 -9.42 8.53
C THR A 197 3.31 -9.04 7.76
N GLU A 198 4.20 -9.99 7.51
CA GLU A 198 5.42 -9.80 6.72
C GLU A 198 5.14 -9.41 5.27
N SER A 199 4.07 -9.95 4.68
CA SER A 199 3.63 -9.58 3.33
C SER A 199 3.13 -8.13 3.30
N LEU A 200 2.36 -7.71 4.30
CA LEU A 200 1.84 -6.34 4.41
C LEU A 200 2.93 -5.31 4.70
N LYS A 201 4.00 -5.65 5.44
CA LYS A 201 5.16 -4.77 5.62
C LYS A 201 5.88 -4.44 4.31
N LYS A 202 5.84 -5.34 3.32
CA LYS A 202 6.61 -5.25 2.06
C LYS A 202 5.83 -4.63 0.89
N ILE A 203 4.63 -4.10 1.12
CA ILE A 203 3.82 -3.47 0.05
C ILE A 203 4.38 -2.11 -0.37
N GLN A 204 3.98 -1.64 -1.56
CA GLN A 204 4.39 -0.34 -2.07
C GLN A 204 3.93 0.80 -1.14
N LYS A 205 4.72 1.89 -1.06
CA LYS A 205 4.49 3.00 -0.14
C LYS A 205 3.10 3.63 -0.27
N ASP A 206 2.59 3.79 -1.50
CA ASP A 206 1.25 4.34 -1.78
C ASP A 206 0.12 3.46 -1.19
N LYS A 207 0.36 2.14 -1.09
CA LYS A 207 -0.58 1.18 -0.52
C LYS A 207 -0.56 1.16 1.00
N GLN A 208 0.57 1.48 1.63
CA GLN A 208 0.70 1.54 3.09
C GLN A 208 -0.26 2.57 3.69
N PHE A 209 -0.51 3.68 2.99
CA PHE A 209 -1.45 4.72 3.46
C PHE A 209 -2.88 4.19 3.61
N ALA A 210 -3.35 3.39 2.64
CA ALA A 210 -4.66 2.75 2.72
C ALA A 210 -4.73 1.73 3.87
N VAL A 211 -3.65 0.97 4.09
CA VAL A 211 -3.57 0.03 5.22
C VAL A 211 -3.65 0.75 6.56
N ILE A 212 -2.88 1.83 6.74
CA ILE A 212 -2.89 2.66 7.96
C ILE A 212 -4.30 3.16 8.26
N LYS A 213 -5.02 3.64 7.23
CA LYS A 213 -6.40 4.09 7.36
C LYS A 213 -7.34 2.98 7.83
N THR A 214 -7.24 1.80 7.22
CA THR A 214 -8.05 0.64 7.61
C THR A 214 -7.74 0.17 9.03
N LEU A 215 -6.46 0.09 9.39
CA LEU A 215 -6.03 -0.26 10.74
C LEU A 215 -6.60 0.71 11.77
N LYS A 216 -6.50 2.03 11.55
CA LYS A 216 -7.12 3.04 12.43
C LYS A 216 -8.61 2.80 12.64
N ALA A 217 -9.35 2.54 11.56
CA ALA A 217 -10.78 2.27 11.65
C ALA A 217 -11.07 1.04 12.52
N ASN A 218 -10.19 0.04 12.49
CA ASN A 218 -10.29 -1.17 13.31
C ASN A 218 -9.91 -0.91 14.78
N PHE A 219 -8.83 -0.16 15.03
CA PHE A 219 -8.44 0.30 16.37
C PHE A 219 -9.56 1.06 17.09
N ASN A 220 -10.36 1.84 16.36
CA ASN A 220 -11.50 2.56 16.94
C ASN A 220 -12.72 1.69 17.23
N LYS A 221 -12.84 0.52 16.58
CA LYS A 221 -14.02 -0.35 16.68
C LYS A 221 -13.84 -1.47 17.69
N SER A 222 -12.62 -1.97 17.88
CA SER A 222 -12.34 -3.12 18.75
C SER A 222 -11.80 -2.69 20.11
N GLN A 223 -12.21 -3.40 21.18
CA GLN A 223 -11.62 -3.26 22.51
C GLN A 223 -10.31 -4.06 22.64
N GLU A 224 -10.16 -5.11 21.83
CA GLU A 224 -8.96 -5.96 21.77
C GLU A 224 -8.43 -5.88 20.34
N ILE A 225 -7.26 -5.26 20.18
CA ILE A 225 -6.54 -5.28 18.91
C ILE A 225 -5.37 -6.24 19.03
N ASP A 226 -5.22 -7.04 18.00
CA ASP A 226 -4.19 -8.04 17.85
C ASP A 226 -2.76 -7.46 17.87
N ASP A 227 -1.82 -8.18 18.48
CA ASP A 227 -0.40 -7.83 18.53
C ASP A 227 0.21 -7.64 17.12
N TYR A 228 -0.24 -8.39 16.12
CA TYR A 228 0.20 -8.24 14.73
C TYR A 228 -0.25 -6.91 14.10
N CYS A 229 -1.44 -6.43 14.46
CA CYS A 229 -1.90 -5.10 14.01
C CYS A 229 -1.05 -3.99 14.64
N TYR A 230 -0.64 -4.14 15.91
CA TYR A 230 0.30 -3.24 16.57
C TYR A 230 1.69 -3.30 15.95
N GLU A 231 2.19 -4.50 15.65
CA GLU A 231 3.47 -4.70 14.98
C GLU A 231 3.49 -4.03 13.59
N LEU A 232 2.41 -4.19 12.82
CA LEU A 232 2.28 -3.63 11.48
C LEU A 232 2.23 -2.10 11.51
N ILE A 233 1.41 -1.51 12.39
CA ILE A 233 1.33 -0.04 12.49
C ILE A 233 2.65 0.55 13.01
N TRP A 234 3.30 -0.13 13.96
CA TRP A 234 4.61 0.26 14.47
C TRP A 234 5.67 0.23 13.36
N HIS A 235 5.68 -0.83 12.55
CA HIS A 235 6.57 -0.92 11.41
C HIS A 235 6.38 0.26 10.45
N TYR A 236 5.14 0.62 10.11
CA TYR A 236 4.90 1.78 9.24
C TYR A 236 5.32 3.10 9.89
N ALA A 237 5.08 3.29 11.18
CA ALA A 237 5.52 4.49 11.91
C ALA A 237 7.04 4.65 11.93
N GLN A 238 7.80 3.55 11.93
CA GLN A 238 9.26 3.57 11.89
C GLN A 238 9.84 3.81 10.48
N ASN A 239 9.11 3.42 9.43
CA ASN A 239 9.64 3.40 8.05
C ASN A 239 9.07 4.50 7.15
N LEU A 240 7.95 5.13 7.54
CA LEU A 240 7.41 6.30 6.87
C LEU A 240 7.97 7.59 7.51
N THR A 241 7.98 8.68 6.74
CA THR A 241 8.23 9.99 7.32
C THR A 241 7.08 10.35 8.25
N TYR A 242 7.35 11.12 9.31
CA TYR A 242 6.30 11.56 10.23
C TYR A 242 5.14 12.26 9.50
N PRO A 243 5.36 13.17 8.53
CA PRO A 243 4.27 13.76 7.75
C PRO A 243 3.42 12.73 7.00
N ASP A 244 4.04 11.77 6.31
CA ASP A 244 3.31 10.74 5.55
C ASP A 244 2.45 9.85 6.44
N PHE A 245 3.00 9.41 7.58
CA PHE A 245 2.29 8.60 8.56
C PHE A 245 1.16 9.40 9.22
N TYR A 246 1.45 10.62 9.67
CA TYR A 246 0.49 11.51 10.30
C TYR A 246 -0.68 11.80 9.37
N GLN A 247 -0.41 12.14 8.10
CA GLN A 247 -1.46 12.35 7.10
C GLN A 247 -2.32 11.10 6.93
N SER A 248 -1.71 9.93 6.74
CA SER A 248 -2.43 8.68 6.55
C SER A 248 -3.31 8.31 7.75
N TRP A 249 -2.82 8.57 8.97
CA TRP A 249 -3.56 8.32 10.20
C TRP A 249 -4.65 9.36 10.45
N HIS A 250 -4.45 10.64 10.11
CA HIS A 250 -5.39 11.73 10.44
C HIS A 250 -6.27 12.22 9.28
N GLN A 251 -6.17 11.69 8.07
CA GLN A 251 -6.88 12.23 6.90
C GLN A 251 -8.43 12.18 6.97
N ASP A 252 -9.05 11.30 7.78
CA ASP A 252 -10.51 11.34 7.96
C ASP A 252 -11.01 12.60 8.70
N THR A 253 -10.11 13.38 9.30
CA THR A 253 -10.45 14.67 9.96
C THR A 253 -10.35 15.89 9.04
N LEU A 254 -9.88 15.73 7.80
CA LEU A 254 -9.81 16.81 6.80
C LEU A 254 -10.54 16.34 5.54
N THR A 255 -11.85 16.57 5.49
CA THR A 255 -12.64 16.32 4.28
C THR A 255 -12.06 17.08 3.08
N ASN A 256 -11.78 16.34 2.00
CA ASN A 256 -11.31 16.76 0.67
C ASN A 256 -12.16 17.86 -0.04
N THR A 257 -13.10 18.51 0.66
CA THR A 257 -13.88 19.62 0.11
C THR A 257 -13.13 20.95 0.08
N ALA A 258 -11.98 21.09 0.77
CA ALA A 258 -11.21 22.34 0.77
C ALA A 258 -10.20 22.45 -0.38
N THR A 259 -9.72 21.33 -0.94
CA THR A 259 -8.57 21.30 -1.85
C THR A 259 -8.90 21.28 -3.35
N GLU A 260 -10.15 21.02 -3.74
CA GLU A 260 -10.52 21.01 -5.17
C GLU A 260 -10.76 22.41 -5.78
N ASN A 261 -10.86 23.47 -4.98
CA ASN A 261 -11.00 24.86 -5.47
C ASN A 261 -10.49 25.89 -4.45
N LEU A 262 -9.28 25.70 -3.92
CA LEU A 262 -8.70 26.64 -2.95
C LEU A 262 -8.33 27.95 -3.66
N ASN A 263 -9.23 28.92 -3.61
CA ASN A 263 -8.89 30.30 -3.92
C ASN A 263 -7.98 30.81 -2.79
N ILE A 264 -6.71 31.12 -3.09
CA ILE A 264 -5.72 31.58 -2.09
C ILE A 264 -6.22 32.83 -1.35
N ALA A 265 -7.11 33.64 -1.95
CA ALA A 265 -7.77 34.75 -1.26
C ALA A 265 -8.57 34.32 -0.02
N ASN A 266 -9.07 33.08 0.02
CA ASN A 266 -9.83 32.53 1.15
C ASN A 266 -8.94 31.75 2.14
N LEU A 267 -7.60 31.73 1.94
CA LEU A 267 -6.65 31.00 2.77
C LEU A 267 -6.84 31.26 4.29
N PRO A 268 -7.04 32.50 4.78
CA PRO A 268 -7.24 32.73 6.21
C PRO A 268 -8.49 32.04 6.78
N GLN A 269 -9.58 31.99 6.00
CA GLN A 269 -10.84 31.38 6.43
C GLN A 269 -10.70 29.86 6.53
N VAL A 270 -10.12 29.25 5.49
CA VAL A 270 -9.91 27.80 5.43
C VAL A 270 -8.94 27.34 6.51
N LEU A 271 -7.85 28.09 6.76
CA LEU A 271 -6.93 27.80 7.85
C LEU A 271 -7.60 27.96 9.22
N ALA A 272 -8.40 29.00 9.43
CA ALA A 272 -9.12 29.19 10.68
C ALA A 272 -10.09 28.03 10.96
N GLU A 273 -10.83 27.56 9.94
CA GLU A 273 -11.70 26.39 10.05
C GLU A 273 -10.90 25.12 10.37
N ALA A 274 -9.80 24.87 9.65
CA ALA A 274 -8.94 23.72 9.90
C ALA A 274 -8.35 23.72 11.31
N ILE A 275 -7.89 24.88 11.81
CA ILE A 275 -7.38 25.04 13.18
C ILE A 275 -8.49 24.81 14.21
N ASN A 276 -9.69 25.33 13.98
CA ASN A 276 -10.82 25.16 14.91
C ASN A 276 -11.28 23.70 15.02
N ASN A 277 -11.14 22.93 13.94
CA ASN A 277 -11.43 21.49 13.93
C ASN A 277 -10.36 20.64 14.63
N GLN A 278 -9.22 21.22 15.02
CA GLN A 278 -8.12 20.53 15.70
C GLN A 278 -8.11 20.88 17.20
N PRO A 279 -8.43 19.95 18.13
CA PRO A 279 -8.47 20.21 19.57
C PRO A 279 -7.14 20.70 20.19
N GLU A 280 -6.03 20.39 19.52
CA GLU A 280 -4.68 20.75 19.93
C GLU A 280 -4.34 22.21 19.64
N LEU A 281 -4.96 22.80 18.60
CA LEU A 281 -4.71 24.18 18.17
C LEU A 281 -5.88 25.12 18.49
N CYS A 282 -7.11 24.60 18.46
CA CYS A 282 -8.34 25.36 18.63
C CYS A 282 -8.31 26.18 19.92
N SER A 283 -8.48 27.49 19.79
CA SER A 283 -8.41 28.49 20.88
C SER A 283 -7.06 28.60 21.62
N LYS A 284 -6.05 27.80 21.27
CA LYS A 284 -4.72 27.77 21.91
C LYS A 284 -3.68 28.58 21.17
N VAL A 285 -3.89 28.83 19.87
CA VAL A 285 -3.00 29.64 19.03
C VAL A 285 -3.68 30.92 18.58
N LYS A 286 -2.89 31.91 18.18
CA LYS A 286 -3.38 33.11 17.49
C LYS A 286 -2.75 33.20 16.10
N LEU A 287 -3.59 33.05 15.08
CA LEU A 287 -3.21 33.12 13.68
C LEU A 287 -3.26 34.58 13.20
N ILE A 288 -2.21 35.02 12.49
CA ILE A 288 -2.11 36.31 11.82
C ILE A 288 -1.79 36.05 10.35
N CYS A 289 -2.73 36.33 9.46
CA CYS A 289 -2.58 36.16 8.02
C CYS A 289 -2.47 37.50 7.32
N ILE A 290 -1.46 37.68 6.48
CA ILE A 290 -1.17 38.93 5.77
C ILE A 290 -1.19 38.65 4.26
N ASP A 291 -2.17 39.22 3.56
CA ASP A 291 -2.19 39.26 2.10
C ASP A 291 -1.34 40.45 1.63
N THR A 292 -0.31 40.17 0.84
CA THR A 292 0.61 41.20 0.35
C THR A 292 0.25 41.75 -1.03
N HIS A 293 -0.78 41.21 -1.69
CA HIS A 293 -1.16 41.60 -3.05
C HIS A 293 -1.46 43.10 -3.20
N GLN A 294 -2.11 43.71 -2.20
CA GLN A 294 -2.60 45.09 -2.28
C GLN A 294 -1.60 46.15 -1.78
N PHE A 295 -0.37 45.75 -1.43
CA PHE A 295 0.61 46.68 -0.88
C PHE A 295 1.08 47.71 -1.91
N ILE A 296 1.13 48.97 -1.48
CA ILE A 296 1.54 50.09 -2.34
C ILE A 296 3.07 50.11 -2.47
N ASP A 297 3.78 49.82 -1.38
CA ASP A 297 5.25 49.71 -1.35
C ASP A 297 5.69 48.29 -0.94
N PRO A 298 5.88 47.36 -1.90
CA PRO A 298 6.35 46.00 -1.63
C PRO A 298 7.75 45.91 -1.01
N GLU A 299 8.55 46.98 -1.06
CA GLU A 299 9.92 47.00 -0.52
C GLU A 299 9.94 47.42 0.96
N ASN A 300 8.91 48.16 1.41
CA ASN A 300 8.71 48.51 2.81
C ASN A 300 7.24 48.39 3.26
N PRO A 301 6.69 47.17 3.35
CA PRO A 301 5.28 46.96 3.68
C PRO A 301 4.95 47.12 5.18
N ALA A 302 5.89 47.60 6.00
CA ALA A 302 5.73 47.63 7.46
C ALA A 302 4.49 48.38 7.99
N PRO A 303 4.14 49.58 7.47
CA PRO A 303 2.90 50.28 7.80
C PRO A 303 1.64 49.42 7.55
N GLU A 304 1.54 48.86 6.36
CA GLU A 304 0.35 48.12 5.90
C GLU A 304 0.19 46.80 6.65
N ILE A 305 1.30 46.10 6.92
CA ILE A 305 1.30 44.89 7.77
C ILE A 305 0.79 45.23 9.16
N TYR A 306 1.24 46.34 9.75
CA TYR A 306 0.80 46.75 11.08
C TYR A 306 -0.71 47.04 11.11
N ASP A 307 -1.25 47.75 10.13
CA ASP A 307 -2.69 48.01 10.05
C ASP A 307 -3.51 46.71 9.87
N LEU A 308 -3.02 45.77 9.05
CA LEU A 308 -3.63 44.45 8.92
C LEU A 308 -3.58 43.62 10.21
N MET A 309 -2.52 43.75 11.01
CA MET A 309 -2.43 43.13 12.33
C MET A 309 -3.46 43.71 13.31
N LEU A 310 -3.65 45.03 13.31
CA LEU A 310 -4.66 45.69 14.14
C LEU A 310 -6.08 45.21 13.77
N ASN A 311 -6.38 45.08 12.49
CA ASN A 311 -7.65 44.52 12.00
C ASN A 311 -7.90 43.08 12.49
N GLN A 312 -6.81 42.33 12.72
CA GLN A 312 -6.84 40.98 13.31
C GLN A 312 -6.77 40.98 14.84
N LYS A 313 -7.14 42.10 15.48
CA LYS A 313 -7.21 42.29 16.94
C LYS A 313 -5.86 42.14 17.63
N CYS A 314 -4.76 42.52 16.98
CA CYS A 314 -3.49 42.75 17.68
C CYS A 314 -3.54 44.09 18.43
N PRO A 315 -2.94 44.18 19.63
CA PRO A 315 -2.93 45.42 20.40
C PRO A 315 -2.07 46.49 19.72
N GLU A 316 -2.42 47.76 19.89
CA GLU A 316 -1.60 48.88 19.42
C GLU A 316 -0.22 48.89 20.09
N TRP A 317 0.79 49.30 19.32
CA TRP A 317 2.14 49.41 19.82
C TRP A 317 2.32 50.72 20.61
N GLN A 318 2.63 50.59 21.90
CA GLN A 318 2.81 51.75 22.79
C GLN A 318 3.97 52.67 22.38
N ASN A 319 4.89 52.19 21.53
CA ASN A 319 6.08 52.92 21.13
C ASN A 319 5.91 53.66 19.78
N GLY A 320 4.69 53.74 19.24
CA GLY A 320 4.34 54.50 18.04
C GLY A 320 4.04 53.65 16.81
N TYR A 321 3.91 54.29 15.65
CA TYR A 321 3.57 53.64 14.38
C TYR A 321 4.83 53.08 13.68
N PRO A 322 4.85 51.78 13.28
CA PRO A 322 6.03 51.14 12.70
C PRO A 322 6.19 51.46 11.20
N GLU A 323 6.90 52.55 10.90
CA GLU A 323 7.18 52.98 9.51
C GLU A 323 8.22 52.10 8.77
N THR A 324 8.92 51.20 9.46
CA THR A 324 9.99 50.38 8.87
C THR A 324 9.91 48.93 9.35
N MET A 325 10.43 47.99 8.55
CA MET A 325 10.50 46.57 8.94
C MET A 325 11.26 46.34 10.26
N GLN A 326 12.23 47.20 10.59
CA GLN A 326 12.92 47.13 11.89
C GLN A 326 11.99 47.50 13.06
N LYS A 327 11.20 48.57 12.92
CA LYS A 327 10.19 48.94 13.92
C LYS A 327 9.11 47.85 14.03
N LEU A 328 8.69 47.28 12.90
CA LEU A 328 7.74 46.16 12.88
C LEU A 328 8.29 44.92 13.59
N LYS A 329 9.58 44.60 13.42
CA LYS A 329 10.24 43.52 14.18
C LYS A 329 10.18 43.75 15.70
N LEU A 330 10.39 44.99 16.15
CA LEU A 330 10.28 45.31 17.58
C LEU A 330 8.84 45.17 18.10
N TYR A 331 7.86 45.57 17.29
CA TYR A 331 6.45 45.33 17.60
C TYR A 331 6.14 43.83 17.69
N TRP A 332 6.55 43.03 16.70
CA TRP A 332 6.40 41.58 16.69
C TRP A 332 6.99 40.92 17.94
N ASN A 333 8.22 41.30 18.32
CA ASN A 333 8.85 40.81 19.54
C ASN A 333 8.09 41.21 20.80
N SER A 334 7.48 42.40 20.82
CA SER A 334 6.61 42.83 21.92
C SER A 334 5.32 42.03 21.98
N LEU A 335 4.72 41.67 20.83
CA LEU A 335 3.53 40.82 20.78
C LEU A 335 3.84 39.42 21.32
N HIS A 336 4.93 38.81 20.90
CA HIS A 336 5.34 37.49 21.40
C HIS A 336 5.51 37.47 22.92
N ARG A 337 6.11 38.51 23.51
CA ARG A 337 6.31 38.59 24.97
C ARG A 337 5.02 38.77 25.76
N ASN A 338 4.02 39.42 25.17
CA ASN A 338 2.80 39.83 25.88
C ASN A 338 1.59 38.94 25.54
N SER A 339 1.68 38.11 24.49
CA SER A 339 0.61 37.20 24.10
C SER A 339 0.57 35.99 25.03
N LYS A 340 -0.64 35.57 25.40
CA LYS A 340 -0.87 34.32 26.15
C LYS A 340 -0.84 33.07 25.28
N ASN A 341 -1.14 33.25 23.99
CA ASN A 341 -1.19 32.19 23.00
C ASN A 341 -0.01 32.35 22.04
N PRO A 342 0.64 31.24 21.60
CA PRO A 342 1.63 31.25 20.54
C PRO A 342 1.09 31.94 19.27
N LEU A 343 1.94 32.76 18.66
CA LEU A 343 1.60 33.57 17.49
C LEU A 343 2.15 32.91 16.23
N PHE A 344 1.30 32.74 15.24
CA PHE A 344 1.68 32.25 13.92
C PHE A 344 1.47 33.33 12.88
N PHE A 345 2.54 33.69 12.18
CA PHE A 345 2.52 34.69 11.12
C PHE A 345 2.58 33.99 9.76
N ILE A 346 1.55 34.20 8.94
CA ILE A 346 1.49 33.66 7.58
C ILE A 346 1.39 34.80 6.56
N CYS A 347 2.41 34.94 5.74
CA CYS A 347 2.38 35.81 4.56
C CYS A 347 1.91 35.02 3.34
N TYR A 348 1.00 35.57 2.56
CA TYR A 348 0.57 34.96 1.30
C TYR A 348 0.26 36.02 0.25
N ASP A 349 0.34 35.63 -1.02
CA ASP A 349 -0.11 36.44 -2.16
C ASP A 349 -1.41 35.82 -2.69
N SER A 350 -2.53 36.53 -2.55
CA SER A 350 -3.82 36.04 -3.06
C SER A 350 -3.84 35.83 -4.58
N THR A 351 -2.89 36.42 -5.31
CA THR A 351 -2.71 36.25 -6.76
C THR A 351 -1.73 35.14 -7.15
N ALA A 352 -1.19 34.38 -6.20
CA ALA A 352 -0.12 33.41 -6.45
C ALA A 352 -0.45 32.33 -7.50
N LEU A 353 -1.73 31.99 -7.68
CA LEU A 353 -2.20 31.02 -8.69
C LEU A 353 -2.78 31.67 -9.96
N THR A 354 -2.68 32.99 -10.10
CA THR A 354 -3.13 33.72 -11.29
C THR A 354 -2.06 33.73 -12.38
N ALA A 355 -2.43 34.14 -13.60
CA ALA A 355 -1.50 34.22 -14.73
C ALA A 355 -0.33 35.20 -14.53
N THR A 356 -0.50 36.18 -13.62
CA THR A 356 0.49 37.21 -13.29
C THR A 356 0.53 37.37 -11.76
N PRO A 357 1.22 36.49 -11.03
CA PRO A 357 1.34 36.60 -9.58
C PRO A 357 2.10 37.87 -9.21
N THR A 358 1.68 38.53 -8.14
CA THR A 358 2.37 39.72 -7.61
C THR A 358 3.74 39.31 -7.06
N GLY A 359 3.78 38.16 -6.39
CA GLY A 359 4.97 37.62 -5.75
C GLY A 359 5.42 38.46 -4.56
N PHE A 360 6.60 38.12 -4.04
CA PHE A 360 7.20 38.81 -2.91
C PHE A 360 8.52 39.46 -3.32
N SER A 361 8.78 40.67 -2.82
CA SER A 361 10.08 41.30 -3.01
C SER A 361 11.16 40.58 -2.19
N LEU A 362 12.35 40.43 -2.76
CA LEU A 362 13.48 39.79 -2.08
C LEU A 362 13.91 40.57 -0.82
N PRO A 363 13.94 41.92 -0.81
CA PRO A 363 14.27 42.68 0.40
C PRO A 363 13.25 42.50 1.52
N PHE A 364 11.96 42.41 1.20
CA PHE A 364 10.92 42.08 2.18
C PHE A 364 11.15 40.71 2.82
N LEU A 365 11.29 39.66 2.01
CA LEU A 365 11.51 38.30 2.52
C LEU A 365 12.80 38.19 3.33
N THR A 366 13.87 38.88 2.90
CA THR A 366 15.15 38.93 3.62
C THR A 366 15.04 39.69 4.96
N ALA A 367 14.16 40.69 5.04
CA ALA A 367 13.88 41.37 6.30
C ALA A 367 13.04 40.49 7.22
N LEU A 368 12.02 39.82 6.68
CA LEU A 368 11.13 38.92 7.42
C LEU A 368 11.86 37.69 7.95
N SER A 369 12.84 37.14 7.22
CA SER A 369 13.66 36.00 7.67
C SER A 369 14.50 36.28 8.91
N LYS A 370 14.62 37.55 9.30
CA LYS A 370 15.33 37.97 10.52
C LYS A 370 14.39 38.08 11.71
N PHE A 371 13.09 37.84 11.56
CA PHE A 371 12.14 37.84 12.67
C PHE A 371 12.22 36.49 13.38
N ASP A 372 12.07 36.49 14.70
CA ASP A 372 12.10 35.28 15.51
C ASP A 372 10.66 34.73 15.67
N GLY A 373 10.50 33.41 15.77
CA GLY A 373 9.20 32.75 16.02
C GLY A 373 8.62 32.00 14.82
N ALA A 374 7.34 31.64 14.91
CA ALA A 374 6.65 30.82 13.92
C ALA A 374 6.12 31.66 12.74
N ILE A 375 6.97 31.82 11.71
CA ILE A 375 6.68 32.61 10.52
C ILE A 375 6.81 31.73 9.27
N CYS A 376 5.80 31.76 8.40
CA CYS A 376 5.86 31.09 7.10
C CYS A 376 5.31 31.95 5.96
N VAL A 377 5.70 31.58 4.74
CA VAL A 377 5.29 32.24 3.50
C VAL A 377 4.65 31.24 2.56
N VAL A 378 3.52 31.59 1.97
CA VAL A 378 2.87 30.82 0.90
C VAL A 378 3.27 31.42 -0.43
N SER A 379 4.27 30.82 -1.07
CA SER A 379 4.87 31.28 -2.32
C SER A 379 5.48 30.08 -3.05
N GLU A 380 5.60 30.17 -4.37
CA GLU A 380 6.50 29.25 -5.08
C GLU A 380 7.93 29.42 -4.57
N LYS A 381 8.64 28.29 -4.46
CA LYS A 381 9.87 28.13 -3.67
C LYS A 381 10.89 29.24 -3.94
N VAL A 382 11.24 30.00 -2.89
CA VAL A 382 12.26 31.05 -2.91
C VAL A 382 13.46 30.59 -2.08
N ASP A 383 14.69 30.85 -2.55
CA ASP A 383 15.93 30.44 -1.86
C ASP A 383 16.27 31.38 -0.70
N ILE A 384 15.47 31.31 0.37
CA ILE A 384 15.55 32.16 1.57
C ILE A 384 15.33 31.28 2.81
N PRO A 385 16.01 31.53 3.94
CA PRO A 385 15.85 30.77 5.18
C PRO A 385 14.53 31.09 5.92
N LEU A 386 13.39 30.87 5.24
CA LEU A 386 12.03 30.99 5.78
C LEU A 386 11.25 29.72 5.46
N GLN A 387 10.38 29.29 6.38
CA GLN A 387 9.46 28.20 6.09
C GLN A 387 8.53 28.62 4.93
N THR A 388 8.54 27.85 3.85
CA THR A 388 7.80 28.18 2.63
C THR A 388 6.93 27.01 2.21
N PHE A 389 5.67 27.31 1.86
CA PHE A 389 4.72 26.34 1.32
C PHE A 389 4.30 26.74 -0.08
N SER A 390 4.25 25.79 -1.02
CA SER A 390 3.86 26.10 -2.39
C SER A 390 2.34 26.25 -2.49
N PRO A 391 1.83 27.34 -3.07
CA PRO A 391 0.39 27.56 -3.23
C PRO A 391 -0.26 26.51 -4.14
N SER A 392 0.52 25.86 -5.02
CA SER A 392 0.05 24.84 -5.95
C SER A 392 0.10 23.42 -5.38
N GLN A 393 0.61 23.22 -4.16
CA GLN A 393 0.70 21.89 -3.57
C GLN A 393 -0.68 21.35 -3.16
N PRO A 394 -1.02 20.09 -3.49
CA PRO A 394 -2.37 19.54 -3.27
C PRO A 394 -2.86 19.59 -1.81
N ASN A 395 -1.96 19.61 -0.83
CA ASN A 395 -2.27 19.51 0.60
C ASN A 395 -1.85 20.75 1.41
N LEU A 396 -1.78 21.93 0.78
CA LEU A 396 -1.31 23.19 1.39
C LEU A 396 -1.78 23.42 2.84
N ILE A 397 -3.09 23.32 3.08
CA ILE A 397 -3.70 23.57 4.40
C ILE A 397 -3.20 22.55 5.43
N ALA A 398 -3.15 21.28 5.06
CA ALA A 398 -2.71 20.21 5.95
C ALA A 398 -1.24 20.37 6.33
N ASP A 399 -0.40 20.75 5.37
CA ASP A 399 1.04 20.96 5.60
C ASP A 399 1.29 22.17 6.52
N ILE A 400 0.55 23.27 6.34
CA ILE A 400 0.62 24.44 7.22
C ILE A 400 0.18 24.06 8.64
N VAL A 401 -0.96 23.37 8.79
CA VAL A 401 -1.47 22.94 10.10
C VAL A 401 -0.50 21.97 10.80
N GLY A 402 0.08 21.02 10.06
CA GLY A 402 1.08 20.10 10.59
C GLY A 402 2.33 20.82 11.08
N TRP A 403 2.83 21.80 10.33
CA TRP A 403 3.94 22.65 10.76
C TRP A 403 3.60 23.47 12.02
N MET A 404 2.35 23.96 12.14
CA MET A 404 1.93 24.66 13.35
C MET A 404 1.97 23.73 14.57
N MET A 405 1.53 22.48 14.43
CA MET A 405 1.58 21.48 15.51
C MET A 405 3.02 21.13 15.91
N GLU A 406 3.92 20.99 14.94
CA GLU A 406 5.35 20.75 15.20
C GLU A 406 5.94 21.89 16.06
N ARG A 407 5.68 23.14 15.69
CA ARG A 407 6.16 24.32 16.43
C ARG A 407 5.57 24.42 17.84
N MET A 408 4.33 23.98 18.04
CA MET A 408 3.69 23.94 19.36
C MET A 408 4.31 22.92 20.32
N LEU A 409 5.06 21.94 19.81
CA LEU A 409 5.75 20.94 20.63
C LEU A 409 7.21 21.34 20.96
N GLU A 410 7.77 22.27 20.20
CA GLU A 410 9.14 22.79 20.37
C GLU A 410 9.21 23.98 21.36
N GLU A 411 8.10 24.69 21.59
CA GLU A 411 7.92 25.74 22.61
C GLU A 411 7.44 25.16 23.96
#